data_AF-A0AAN8F6V6-F1
#
_entry.id   AF-A0AAN8F6V6-F1
#
_cell.length_a   1.000
_cell.length_b   1.000
_cell.length_c   1.000
_cell.angle_alpha   90.00
_cell.angle_beta   90.00
_cell.angle_gamma   90.00
#
_symmetry.space_group_name_H-M   'P 1'
#
loop_
_entity.id
_entity.type
_entity.pdbx_description
1 polymer ?
#
loop_
_entity_poly.entity_id
_entity_poly.type
_entity_poly.pdbx_seq_one_letter_code
_entity_poly.pdbx_strand_id
1 'polypeptide(L)'
;MLEAIDIVLICLGSVLSILASFAIFLLLIFKRRKSQQKTNGSAPKVAVAKEFYRDQPPTISTAVKNGTAPQFVSKPAAANLLQRCTRYWPLLGEVQQFREVEVDLISESEDPICLHREFDIRKNGERRQVSQYHLLNWRDAKGPESTTHLLDFIERVRQKQYRKPIVVHCRTVDSLRQQRSRMVQTPEQYLSLYEAISLAIAEERL
;
A
#
# COMPACT_ATOMS: atom_id res chain seq x y z
N MET A 1 33.29 7.44 61.54
CA MET A 1 32.06 8.25 61.47
C MET A 1 31.94 9.06 60.19
N LEU A 2 33.02 9.67 59.66
CA LEU A 2 32.95 10.44 58.40
C LEU A 2 32.55 9.60 57.17
N GLU A 3 33.14 8.42 56.98
CA GLU A 3 32.81 7.52 55.84
C GLU A 3 31.33 7.12 55.75
N ALA A 4 30.65 6.99 56.89
CA ALA A 4 29.23 6.64 56.92
C ALA A 4 28.33 7.84 56.55
N ILE A 5 28.76 9.07 56.83
CA ILE A 5 28.03 10.29 56.52
C ILE A 5 28.09 10.56 55.01
N ASP A 6 29.24 10.30 54.37
CA ASP A 6 29.41 10.51 52.93
C ASP A 6 28.57 9.55 52.09
N ILE A 7 28.48 8.27 52.49
CA ILE A 7 27.59 7.29 51.83
C ILE A 7 26.11 7.71 51.96
N VAL A 8 25.70 8.18 53.14
CA VAL A 8 24.32 8.63 53.38
C VAL A 8 23.99 9.86 52.53
N LEU A 9 24.93 10.82 52.40
CA LEU A 9 24.76 12.00 51.56
C LEU A 9 24.68 11.66 50.07
N ILE A 10 25.47 10.70 49.58
CA ILE A 10 25.42 10.23 48.18
C ILE A 10 24.10 9.51 47.89
N CYS A 11 23.63 8.66 48.81
CA CYS A 11 22.35 7.97 48.69
C CYS A 11 21.17 8.96 48.72
N LEU A 12 21.19 9.96 49.61
CA LEU A 12 20.18 11.02 49.64
C LEU A 12 20.19 11.85 48.35
N GLY A 13 21.37 12.20 47.84
CA GLY A 13 21.51 12.96 46.59
C GLY A 13 20.96 12.21 45.38
N SER A 14 21.23 10.91 45.27
CA SER A 14 20.73 10.09 44.16
C SER A 14 19.21 9.91 44.22
N VAL A 15 18.64 9.67 45.42
CA VAL A 15 17.19 9.58 45.61
C VAL A 15 16.49 10.89 45.27
N LEU A 16 17.02 12.03 45.70
CA LEU A 16 16.45 13.35 45.38
C LEU A 16 16.50 13.64 43.86
N SER A 17 17.58 13.24 43.19
CA SER A 17 17.72 13.40 41.73
C SER A 17 16.72 12.54 40.95
N ILE A 18 16.49 11.30 41.39
CA ILE A 18 15.49 10.39 40.78
C ILE A 18 14.08 10.96 40.97
N LEU A 19 13.75 11.44 42.17
CA LEU A 19 12.43 12.04 42.45
C LEU A 19 12.19 13.31 41.63
N ALA A 20 13.19 14.16 41.47
CA ALA A 20 13.10 15.36 40.63
C ALA A 20 12.87 15.00 39.15
N SER A 21 13.60 14.00 38.63
CA SER A 21 13.46 13.52 37.25
C SER A 21 12.07 12.92 36.99
N PHE A 22 11.53 12.15 37.95
CA PHE A 22 10.20 11.58 37.86
C PHE A 22 9.10 12.66 37.91
N ALA A 23 9.26 13.69 38.75
CA ALA A 23 8.34 14.83 38.81
C ALA A 23 8.30 15.60 37.48
N ILE A 24 9.46 15.85 36.86
CA ILE A 24 9.53 16.49 35.53
C ILE A 24 8.85 15.62 34.47
N PHE A 25 9.08 14.30 34.49
CA PHE A 25 8.44 13.37 33.56
C PHE A 25 6.91 13.36 33.70
N LEU A 26 6.39 13.34 34.94
CA LEU A 26 4.95 13.46 35.20
C LEU A 26 4.39 14.81 34.69
N LEU A 27 5.08 15.92 34.95
CA LEU A 27 4.67 17.24 34.45
C LEU A 27 4.61 17.28 32.91
N LEU A 28 5.54 16.63 32.22
CA LEU A 28 5.53 16.52 30.76
C LEU A 28 4.35 15.66 30.26
N ILE A 29 4.00 14.56 30.94
CA ILE A 29 2.82 13.74 30.63
C ILE A 29 1.53 14.54 30.83
N PHE A 30 1.39 15.24 31.96
CA PHE A 30 0.21 16.06 32.25
C PHE A 30 0.07 17.22 31.25
N LYS A 31 1.17 17.85 30.83
CA LYS A 31 1.15 18.89 29.79
C LYS A 31 0.76 18.34 28.41
N ARG A 32 1.23 17.13 28.05
CA ARG A 32 0.80 16.42 26.83
C ARG A 32 -0.70 16.09 26.85
N ARG A 33 -1.23 15.59 27.98
CA ARG A 33 -2.67 15.30 28.13
C ARG A 33 -3.54 16.56 28.02
N LYS A 34 -3.12 17.68 28.63
CA LYS A 34 -3.84 18.96 28.55
C LYS A 34 -3.84 19.55 27.13
N SER A 35 -2.79 19.28 26.34
CA SER A 35 -2.73 19.65 24.92
C SER A 35 -3.67 18.81 24.04
N GLN A 36 -3.90 17.53 24.38
CA GLN A 36 -4.85 16.66 23.67
C GLN A 36 -6.31 16.93 24.05
N GLN A 37 -6.57 17.40 25.28
CA GLN A 37 -7.94 17.66 25.75
C GLN A 37 -8.53 18.99 25.25
N LYS A 38 -7.72 19.90 24.67
CA LYS A 38 -8.18 21.19 24.12
C LYS A 38 -8.68 21.11 22.67
N THR A 39 -8.73 19.92 22.06
CA THR A 39 -9.26 19.70 20.71
C THR A 39 -10.30 18.60 20.70
N ASN A 40 -11.37 18.74 21.51
CA ASN A 40 -12.57 17.91 21.37
C ASN A 40 -13.82 18.80 21.46
N GLY A 41 -14.16 19.44 20.34
CA GLY A 41 -15.51 19.86 20.00
C GLY A 41 -16.02 18.95 18.88
N SER A 42 -17.21 18.38 19.08
CA SER A 42 -17.83 17.25 18.37
C SER A 42 -18.21 17.50 16.89
N ALA A 43 -18.09 16.45 16.06
CA ALA A 43 -19.00 16.06 14.97
C ALA A 43 -18.48 14.78 14.25
N PRO A 44 -19.36 13.91 13.71
CA PRO A 44 -18.97 12.64 13.09
C PRO A 44 -18.37 12.89 11.69
N LYS A 45 -17.06 12.65 11.50
CA LYS A 45 -16.36 12.98 10.25
C LYS A 45 -16.14 11.81 9.28
N VAL A 46 -16.52 10.59 9.63
CA VAL A 46 -16.20 9.40 8.81
C VAL A 46 -17.30 9.06 7.78
N ALA A 47 -18.56 9.45 8.01
CA ALA A 47 -19.65 9.17 7.07
C ALA A 47 -19.69 10.13 5.85
N VAL A 48 -19.30 11.39 6.04
CA VAL A 48 -19.46 12.46 5.03
C VAL A 48 -18.57 12.25 3.80
N ALA A 49 -17.39 11.65 3.95
CA ALA A 49 -16.46 11.47 2.83
C ALA A 49 -16.99 10.48 1.77
N LYS A 50 -17.69 9.41 2.18
CA LYS A 50 -18.19 8.39 1.25
C LYS A 50 -19.37 8.86 0.42
N GLU A 51 -20.23 9.71 1.00
CA GLU A 51 -21.39 10.29 0.32
C GLU A 51 -20.98 11.43 -0.62
N PHE A 52 -20.04 12.29 -0.19
CA PHE A 52 -19.55 13.42 -0.98
C PHE A 52 -19.00 13.02 -2.37
N TYR A 53 -18.23 11.92 -2.46
CA TYR A 53 -17.68 11.44 -3.73
C TYR A 53 -18.63 10.54 -4.54
N ARG A 54 -19.75 10.14 -3.96
CA ARG A 54 -20.79 9.38 -4.67
C ARG A 54 -21.63 10.29 -5.56
N ASP A 55 -21.85 11.52 -5.10
CA ASP A 55 -22.71 12.50 -5.79
C ASP A 55 -21.92 13.44 -6.71
N GLN A 56 -20.58 13.52 -6.56
CA GLN A 56 -19.70 14.35 -7.41
C GLN A 56 -18.42 13.59 -7.80
N PRO A 57 -18.39 12.89 -8.95
CA PRO A 57 -17.15 12.35 -9.48
C PRO A 57 -16.22 13.50 -9.91
N PRO A 58 -14.90 13.42 -9.66
CA PRO A 58 -13.96 14.46 -10.06
C PRO A 58 -13.96 14.61 -11.58
N THR A 59 -14.46 15.74 -12.05
CA THR A 59 -14.54 16.05 -13.47
C THR A 59 -13.17 16.49 -13.96
N ILE A 60 -12.62 15.78 -14.95
CA ILE A 60 -11.44 16.24 -15.68
C ILE A 60 -11.87 17.45 -16.50
N SER A 61 -11.44 18.64 -16.08
CA SER A 61 -11.62 19.86 -16.84
C SER A 61 -11.05 19.67 -18.24
N THR A 62 -11.82 20.02 -19.27
CA THR A 62 -11.42 21.13 -20.12
C THR A 62 -12.65 21.83 -20.65
N ALA A 63 -12.83 23.09 -20.27
CA ALA A 63 -13.44 24.06 -21.16
C ALA A 63 -12.53 24.19 -22.41
N VAL A 64 -12.70 23.28 -23.37
CA VAL A 64 -12.65 23.64 -24.79
C VAL A 64 -14.07 24.08 -25.12
N LYS A 65 -14.16 25.32 -25.55
CA LYS A 65 -15.37 26.13 -25.66
C LYS A 65 -16.41 25.49 -26.59
N ASN A 66 -17.67 25.80 -26.28
CA ASN A 66 -18.87 25.66 -27.11
C ASN A 66 -19.59 24.30 -27.05
N GLY A 67 -20.19 24.01 -25.89
CA GLY A 67 -21.63 23.72 -25.79
C GLY A 67 -22.24 22.52 -26.53
N THR A 68 -21.46 21.65 -27.17
CA THR A 68 -21.97 20.39 -27.75
C THR A 68 -21.25 19.23 -27.08
N ALA A 69 -22.02 18.41 -26.37
CA ALA A 69 -21.49 17.19 -25.75
C ALA A 69 -20.89 16.30 -26.85
N PRO A 70 -19.65 15.79 -26.69
CA PRO A 70 -19.12 14.82 -27.63
C PRO A 70 -20.01 13.58 -27.57
N GLN A 71 -20.66 13.23 -28.68
CA GLN A 71 -21.33 11.95 -28.81
C GLN A 71 -20.28 10.85 -28.58
N PHE A 72 -20.42 10.11 -27.48
CA PHE A 72 -19.68 8.89 -27.25
C PHE A 72 -20.21 7.84 -28.24
N VAL A 73 -19.65 7.86 -29.46
CA VAL A 73 -19.82 6.74 -30.39
C VAL A 73 -19.00 5.60 -29.80
N SER A 74 -19.68 4.66 -29.12
CA SER A 74 -19.08 3.37 -28.83
C SER A 74 -18.71 2.77 -30.19
N LYS A 75 -17.39 2.71 -30.46
CA LYS A 75 -16.88 1.97 -31.61
C LYS A 75 -17.48 0.56 -31.51
N PRO A 76 -18.13 0.05 -32.58
CA PRO A 76 -18.81 -1.23 -32.51
C PRO A 76 -17.80 -2.30 -32.09
N ALA A 77 -18.27 -3.26 -31.31
CA ALA A 77 -17.51 -4.38 -30.78
C ALA A 77 -16.87 -5.21 -31.91
N ALA A 78 -15.76 -4.72 -32.47
CA ALA A 78 -14.92 -5.46 -33.37
C ALA A 78 -14.07 -6.40 -32.51
N ALA A 79 -14.61 -7.60 -32.31
CA ALA A 79 -13.90 -8.85 -32.05
C ALA A 79 -12.73 -8.79 -31.04
N ASN A 80 -13.01 -9.12 -29.78
CA ASN A 80 -12.17 -9.96 -28.90
C ASN A 80 -10.64 -9.94 -29.11
N LEU A 81 -9.99 -8.79 -29.07
CA LEU A 81 -8.57 -8.68 -28.76
C LEU A 81 -8.40 -8.24 -27.31
N LEU A 82 -8.95 -9.05 -26.40
CA LEU A 82 -8.59 -9.01 -24.99
C LEU A 82 -7.13 -9.48 -24.93
N GLN A 83 -6.19 -8.55 -25.05
CA GLN A 83 -4.76 -8.86 -25.03
C GLN A 83 -4.42 -9.41 -23.64
N ARG A 84 -4.48 -10.74 -23.51
CA ARG A 84 -4.13 -11.45 -22.28
C ARG A 84 -2.61 -11.31 -22.10
N CYS A 85 -2.17 -10.91 -20.90
CA CYS A 85 -0.77 -10.97 -20.53
C CYS A 85 -0.28 -12.41 -20.79
N THR A 86 0.68 -12.56 -21.71
CA THR A 86 1.24 -13.86 -22.05
C THR A 86 2.11 -14.34 -20.89
N ARG A 87 2.15 -15.66 -20.66
CA ARG A 87 3.04 -16.23 -19.64
C ARG A 87 4.50 -15.96 -20.05
N TYR A 88 5.19 -15.14 -19.25
CA TYR A 88 6.60 -14.75 -19.48
C TYR A 88 7.56 -15.49 -18.54
N TRP A 89 7.12 -16.62 -17.98
CA TRP A 89 7.86 -17.46 -17.05
C TRP A 89 7.66 -18.95 -17.39
N PRO A 90 8.62 -19.83 -17.02
CA PRO A 90 8.54 -21.26 -17.29
C PRO A 90 7.47 -21.97 -16.44
N LEU A 91 7.21 -23.25 -16.73
CA LEU A 91 6.43 -24.10 -15.83
C LEU A 91 7.28 -24.54 -14.62
N LEU A 92 6.61 -24.99 -13.55
CA LEU A 92 7.30 -25.45 -12.34
C LEU A 92 8.19 -26.65 -12.67
N GLY A 93 9.46 -26.59 -12.27
CA GLY A 93 10.46 -27.62 -12.58
C GLY A 93 11.09 -27.50 -13.97
N GLU A 94 10.68 -26.52 -14.77
CA GLU A 94 11.34 -26.19 -16.04
C GLU A 94 12.26 -24.97 -15.89
N VAL A 95 13.34 -24.99 -16.67
CA VAL A 95 14.26 -23.85 -16.83
C VAL A 95 14.07 -23.30 -18.24
N GLN A 96 13.89 -21.99 -18.36
CA GLN A 96 13.72 -21.31 -19.65
C GLN A 96 14.72 -20.17 -19.84
N GLN A 97 15.34 -20.14 -21.02
CA GLN A 97 16.26 -19.08 -21.42
C GLN A 97 15.51 -17.95 -22.14
N PHE A 98 15.61 -16.74 -21.60
CA PHE A 98 15.13 -15.48 -22.19
C PHE A 98 16.32 -14.60 -22.55
N ARG A 99 16.79 -14.71 -23.80
CA ARG A 99 18.02 -14.03 -24.28
C ARG A 99 19.23 -14.42 -23.43
N GLU A 100 19.76 -13.50 -22.62
CA GLU A 100 20.91 -13.70 -21.73
C GLU A 100 20.52 -14.14 -20.31
N VAL A 101 19.21 -14.23 -20.03
CA VAL A 101 18.67 -14.50 -18.69
C VAL A 101 18.09 -15.90 -18.65
N GLU A 102 18.60 -16.73 -17.75
CA GLU A 102 18.03 -18.03 -17.42
C GLU A 102 17.04 -17.87 -16.26
N VAL A 103 15.85 -18.43 -16.36
CA VAL A 103 14.81 -18.36 -15.33
C VAL A 103 14.35 -19.77 -14.99
N ASP A 104 14.37 -20.08 -13.70
CA ASP A 104 13.93 -21.35 -13.11
C ASP A 104 12.80 -21.06 -12.12
N LEU A 105 11.65 -21.73 -12.29
CA LEU A 105 10.53 -21.62 -11.33
C LEU A 105 10.71 -22.66 -10.23
N ILE A 106 11.04 -22.19 -9.04
CA ILE A 106 11.42 -23.02 -7.89
C ILE A 106 10.20 -23.45 -7.08
N SER A 107 9.24 -22.54 -6.91
CA SER A 107 8.00 -22.86 -6.20
C SER A 107 6.84 -22.00 -6.67
N GLU A 108 5.65 -22.57 -6.59
CA GLU A 108 4.38 -21.89 -6.83
C GLU A 108 3.41 -22.29 -5.71
N SER A 109 2.77 -21.30 -5.10
CA SER A 109 1.75 -21.51 -4.08
C SER A 109 0.60 -20.54 -4.29
N GLU A 110 -0.63 -20.98 -4.04
CA GLU A 110 -1.82 -20.15 -4.20
C GLU A 110 -2.63 -20.13 -2.90
N ASP A 111 -3.16 -18.95 -2.57
CA ASP A 111 -4.17 -18.77 -1.53
C ASP A 111 -5.31 -17.87 -2.06
N PRO A 112 -6.39 -17.62 -1.28
CA PRO A 112 -7.52 -16.82 -1.75
C PRO A 112 -7.19 -15.36 -2.13
N ILE A 113 -6.02 -14.86 -1.77
CA ILE A 113 -5.59 -13.48 -2.00
C ILE A 113 -4.68 -13.43 -3.24
N CYS A 114 -3.66 -14.28 -3.30
CA CYS A 114 -2.66 -14.21 -4.35
C CYS A 114 -2.06 -15.57 -4.73
N LEU A 115 -1.56 -15.61 -5.96
CA LEU A 115 -0.61 -16.64 -6.38
C LEU A 115 0.81 -16.09 -6.20
N HIS A 116 1.64 -16.82 -5.47
CA HIS A 116 3.03 -16.50 -5.17
C HIS A 116 3.98 -17.47 -5.89
N ARG A 117 5.01 -16.92 -6.54
CA ARG A 117 6.06 -17.69 -7.21
C ARG A 117 7.43 -17.24 -6.74
N GLU A 118 8.34 -18.18 -6.54
CA GLU A 118 9.75 -17.92 -6.33
C GLU A 118 10.55 -18.41 -7.54
N PHE A 119 11.37 -17.52 -8.09
CA PHE A 119 12.23 -17.81 -9.23
C PHE A 119 13.70 -17.74 -8.82
N ASP A 120 14.51 -18.62 -9.40
CA ASP A 120 15.94 -18.41 -9.49
C ASP A 120 16.29 -17.88 -10.88
N ILE A 121 16.87 -16.68 -10.91
CA ILE A 121 17.26 -16.00 -12.15
C ILE A 121 18.78 -15.97 -12.23
N ARG A 122 19.33 -16.39 -13.38
CA ARG A 122 20.78 -16.37 -13.64
C ARG A 122 21.11 -15.53 -14.86
N LYS A 123 22.14 -14.69 -14.76
CA LYS A 123 22.65 -13.88 -15.87
C LYS A 123 24.14 -13.63 -15.66
N ASN A 124 24.98 -13.93 -16.67
CA ASN A 124 26.42 -13.63 -16.65
C ASN A 124 27.14 -14.12 -15.38
N GLY A 125 26.80 -15.31 -14.88
CA GLY A 125 27.36 -15.87 -13.65
C GLY A 125 26.78 -15.32 -12.34
N GLU A 126 25.94 -14.28 -12.38
CA GLU A 126 25.17 -13.84 -11.20
C GLU A 126 23.88 -14.65 -11.06
N ARG A 127 23.52 -14.97 -9.81
CA ARG A 127 22.23 -15.58 -9.44
C ARG A 127 21.45 -14.67 -8.50
N ARG A 128 20.15 -14.55 -8.72
CA ARG A 128 19.22 -13.79 -7.86
C ARG A 128 17.92 -14.55 -7.70
N GLN A 129 17.41 -14.58 -6.47
CA GLN A 129 16.02 -14.99 -6.23
C GLN A 129 15.06 -13.83 -6.47
N VAL A 130 13.94 -14.12 -7.11
CA VAL A 130 12.87 -13.15 -7.39
C VAL A 130 11.54 -13.74 -6.96
N SER A 131 10.87 -13.04 -6.06
CA SER A 131 9.49 -13.34 -5.66
C SER A 131 8.52 -12.57 -6.56
N GLN A 132 7.53 -13.26 -7.12
CA GLN A 132 6.43 -12.67 -7.88
C GLN A 132 5.11 -12.91 -7.15
N TYR A 133 4.37 -11.83 -6.95
CA TYR A 133 3.04 -11.86 -6.35
C TYR A 133 2.00 -11.47 -7.38
N HIS A 134 1.04 -12.36 -7.64
CA HIS A 134 -0.08 -12.13 -8.52
C HIS A 134 -1.36 -12.02 -7.68
N LEU A 135 -1.80 -10.79 -7.42
CA LEU A 135 -3.06 -10.52 -6.74
C LEU A 135 -4.21 -11.10 -7.56
N LEU A 136 -5.02 -11.95 -6.93
CA LEU A 136 -6.20 -12.55 -7.54
C LEU A 136 -7.39 -11.59 -7.40
N ASN A 137 -8.44 -11.84 -8.18
CA ASN A 137 -9.76 -11.21 -8.02
C ASN A 137 -9.74 -9.66 -8.12
N TRP A 138 -8.82 -9.09 -8.90
CA TRP A 138 -8.89 -7.69 -9.30
C TRP A 138 -9.84 -7.52 -10.48
N ARG A 139 -10.90 -6.74 -10.30
CA ARG A 139 -11.86 -6.42 -11.36
C ARG A 139 -11.42 -5.14 -12.05
N ASP A 140 -11.06 -5.23 -13.34
CA ASP A 140 -10.42 -4.15 -14.11
C ASP A 140 -11.05 -2.75 -13.88
N ALA A 141 -12.38 -2.63 -13.93
CA ALA A 141 -13.08 -1.35 -13.72
C ALA A 141 -13.57 -1.10 -12.28
N LYS A 142 -13.57 -2.11 -11.41
CA LYS A 142 -14.21 -2.05 -10.08
C LYS A 142 -13.21 -2.12 -8.91
N GLY A 143 -11.93 -2.35 -9.19
CA GLY A 143 -10.91 -2.51 -8.15
C GLY A 143 -10.92 -3.91 -7.50
N PRO A 144 -10.35 -4.06 -6.29
CA PRO A 144 -10.31 -5.34 -5.58
C PRO A 144 -11.72 -5.79 -5.17
N GLU A 145 -11.94 -7.10 -5.10
CA GLU A 145 -13.20 -7.64 -4.55
C GLU A 145 -13.29 -7.54 -3.02
N SER A 146 -12.15 -7.55 -2.33
CA SER A 146 -12.06 -7.41 -0.88
C SER A 146 -10.97 -6.42 -0.52
N THR A 147 -11.37 -5.36 0.18
CA THR A 147 -10.46 -4.34 0.71
C THR A 147 -9.48 -4.94 1.72
N THR A 148 -9.96 -5.82 2.60
CA THR A 148 -9.11 -6.54 3.56
C THR A 148 -8.05 -7.38 2.85
N HIS A 149 -8.42 -8.15 1.81
CA HIS A 149 -7.47 -8.95 1.04
C HIS A 149 -6.43 -8.07 0.32
N LEU A 150 -6.83 -6.88 -0.16
CA LEU A 150 -5.89 -5.93 -0.74
C LEU A 150 -4.89 -5.43 0.32
N LEU A 151 -5.34 -5.10 1.53
CA LEU A 151 -4.45 -4.67 2.61
C LEU A 151 -3.51 -5.79 3.05
N ASP A 152 -4.01 -7.01 3.20
CA ASP A 152 -3.22 -8.21 3.53
C ASP A 152 -2.15 -8.47 2.47
N PHE A 153 -2.51 -8.33 1.19
CA PHE A 153 -1.58 -8.43 0.09
C PHE A 153 -0.47 -7.37 0.15
N ILE A 154 -0.84 -6.10 0.33
CA ILE A 154 0.12 -4.98 0.45
C ILE A 154 1.06 -5.21 1.63
N GLU A 155 0.55 -5.69 2.75
CA GLU A 155 1.35 -5.96 3.93
C GLU A 155 2.37 -7.08 3.70
N ARG A 156 1.95 -8.19 3.06
CA ARG A 156 2.86 -9.29 2.68
C ARG A 156 4.00 -8.82 1.78
N VAL A 157 3.69 -7.97 0.78
CA VAL A 157 4.71 -7.38 -0.10
C VAL A 157 5.63 -6.43 0.70
N ARG A 158 5.08 -5.63 1.63
CA ARG A 158 5.84 -4.69 2.45
C ARG A 158 6.80 -5.39 3.42
N GLN A 159 6.39 -6.50 4.03
CA GLN A 159 7.16 -7.23 5.04
C GLN A 159 8.52 -7.75 4.52
N LYS A 160 8.65 -7.98 3.21
CA LYS A 160 9.88 -8.46 2.58
C LYS A 160 11.00 -7.40 2.49
N GLN A 161 10.74 -6.15 2.89
CA GLN A 161 11.72 -5.06 2.98
C GLN A 161 12.64 -4.95 1.75
N TYR A 162 12.05 -4.85 0.55
CA TYR A 162 12.82 -4.78 -0.68
C TYR A 162 13.71 -3.53 -0.74
N ARG A 163 15.03 -3.74 -0.84
CA ARG A 163 16.02 -2.67 -1.05
C ARG A 163 16.22 -2.28 -2.52
N LYS A 164 15.55 -2.99 -3.43
CA LYS A 164 15.60 -2.79 -4.88
C LYS A 164 14.22 -2.42 -5.42
N PRO A 165 14.11 -1.77 -6.59
CA PRO A 165 12.83 -1.43 -7.18
C PRO A 165 11.91 -2.64 -7.36
N ILE A 166 10.64 -2.47 -7.05
CA ILE A 166 9.59 -3.47 -7.29
C ILE A 166 8.98 -3.20 -8.67
N VAL A 167 8.92 -4.22 -9.52
CA VAL A 167 8.24 -4.13 -10.82
C VAL A 167 6.76 -4.47 -10.61
N VAL A 168 5.88 -3.55 -11.02
CA VAL A 168 4.41 -3.72 -10.94
C VAL A 168 3.80 -3.53 -12.33
N HIS A 169 3.05 -4.53 -12.79
CA HIS A 169 2.29 -4.49 -14.04
C HIS A 169 0.89 -5.03 -13.84
N CYS A 170 -0.03 -4.69 -14.75
CA CYS A 170 -1.34 -5.32 -14.85
C CYS A 170 -1.74 -5.47 -16.32
N ARG A 171 -2.70 -6.35 -16.61
CA ARG A 171 -3.16 -6.71 -17.96
C ARG A 171 -3.54 -5.49 -18.82
N THR A 172 -4.07 -4.45 -18.18
CA THR A 172 -4.79 -3.36 -18.86
C THR A 172 -3.93 -2.10 -18.99
N VAL A 173 -2.70 -2.14 -18.48
CA VAL A 173 -1.88 -0.94 -18.30
C VAL A 173 -1.20 -0.48 -19.59
N ASP A 174 -0.81 -1.35 -20.51
CA ASP A 174 -0.01 -0.91 -21.67
C ASP A 174 -0.82 0.00 -22.62
N SER A 175 -2.07 -0.34 -22.92
CA SER A 175 -2.95 0.51 -23.73
C SER A 175 -3.46 1.75 -22.99
N LEU A 176 -3.62 1.68 -21.66
CA LEU A 176 -4.12 2.81 -20.84
C LEU A 176 -3.00 3.79 -20.43
N ARG A 177 -1.77 3.32 -20.23
CA ARG A 177 -0.59 4.16 -19.93
C ARG A 177 -0.09 4.92 -21.15
N GLN A 178 -0.39 4.44 -22.37
CA GLN A 178 -0.15 5.20 -23.60
C GLN A 178 -1.00 6.48 -23.66
N GLN A 179 -2.16 6.53 -22.99
CA GLN A 179 -3.05 7.68 -23.00
C GLN A 179 -2.87 8.63 -21.80
N ARG A 180 -2.34 8.15 -20.67
CA ARG A 180 -2.04 8.98 -19.47
C ARG A 180 -0.96 8.38 -18.58
N SER A 181 0.02 9.19 -18.21
CA SER A 181 0.99 8.87 -17.17
C SER A 181 0.43 9.22 -15.79
N ARG A 182 0.47 8.25 -14.85
CA ARG A 182 -0.08 8.28 -13.46
C ARG A 182 -1.61 8.11 -13.42
N MET A 183 -2.15 6.99 -12.91
CA MET A 183 -3.62 6.83 -12.92
C MET A 183 -4.20 5.83 -11.91
N VAL A 184 -5.06 6.34 -11.02
CA VAL A 184 -6.32 5.69 -10.65
C VAL A 184 -7.28 5.97 -11.81
N GLN A 185 -7.82 4.91 -12.40
CA GLN A 185 -8.41 4.95 -13.74
C GLN A 185 -9.93 5.20 -13.72
N THR A 186 -10.60 4.86 -12.62
CA THR A 186 -12.06 4.97 -12.49
C THR A 186 -12.45 5.52 -11.11
N PRO A 187 -13.65 6.12 -10.98
CA PRO A 187 -14.22 6.50 -9.69
C PRO A 187 -14.29 5.33 -8.70
N GLU A 188 -14.57 4.12 -9.16
CA GLU A 188 -14.65 2.92 -8.33
C GLU A 188 -13.28 2.57 -7.76
N GLN A 189 -12.22 2.64 -8.57
CA GLN A 189 -10.85 2.44 -8.08
C GLN A 189 -10.46 3.52 -7.07
N TYR A 190 -10.89 4.78 -7.28
CA TYR A 190 -10.66 5.86 -6.32
C TYR A 190 -11.35 5.59 -4.99
N LEU A 191 -12.64 5.25 -5.01
CA LEU A 191 -13.40 4.89 -3.82
C LEU A 191 -12.80 3.69 -3.08
N SER A 192 -12.30 2.69 -3.81
CA SER A 192 -11.64 1.52 -3.21
C SER A 192 -10.37 1.90 -2.43
N LEU A 193 -9.63 2.92 -2.89
CA LEU A 193 -8.46 3.44 -2.17
C LEU A 193 -8.86 4.13 -0.86
N TYR A 194 -9.94 4.92 -0.88
CA TYR A 194 -10.45 5.55 0.34
C TYR A 194 -10.95 4.53 1.35
N GLU A 195 -11.60 3.47 0.87
CA GLU A 195 -12.03 2.36 1.72
C GLU A 195 -10.83 1.64 2.34
N ALA A 196 -9.81 1.34 1.55
CA ALA A 196 -8.57 0.72 2.02
C ALA A 196 -7.86 1.58 3.08
N ILE A 197 -7.72 2.88 2.85
CA ILE A 197 -7.09 3.79 3.82
C ILE A 197 -7.92 3.88 5.10
N SER A 198 -9.25 4.01 4.98
CA SER A 198 -10.13 4.10 6.14
C SER A 198 -10.08 2.84 6.99
N LEU A 199 -10.09 1.67 6.35
CA LEU A 199 -9.97 0.37 7.02
C LEU A 199 -8.60 0.21 7.68
N ALA A 200 -7.51 0.56 6.97
CA ALA A 200 -6.17 0.48 7.52
C ALA A 200 -5.96 1.40 8.75
N ILE A 201 -6.59 2.58 8.77
CA ILE A 201 -6.60 3.46 9.94
C ILE A 201 -7.41 2.84 11.09
N ALA A 202 -8.61 2.33 10.79
CA ALA A 202 -9.50 1.74 11.79
C ALA A 202 -8.91 0.48 12.45
N GLU A 203 -8.12 -0.29 11.69
CA GLU A 203 -7.45 -1.51 12.15
C GLU A 203 -5.99 -1.27 12.61
N GLU A 204 -5.54 -0.02 12.71
CA GLU A 204 -4.16 0.34 13.15
C GLU A 204 -3.04 -0.36 12.33
N ARG A 205 -3.24 -0.54 11.01
CA ARG A 205 -2.29 -1.23 10.10
C ARG A 205 -1.20 -0.34 9.51
N LEU A 206 -1.25 0.97 9.79
CA LEU A 206 -0.34 2.00 9.27
C LEU A 206 0.77 2.38 10.24
#